data_AF-A0A3D5WR86-F1
#
_entry.id   AF-A0A3D5WR86-F1
#
_cell.length_a   1.000
_cell.length_b   1.000
_cell.length_c   1.000
_cell.angle_alpha   90.00
_cell.angle_beta   90.00
_cell.angle_gamma   90.00
#
_symmetry.space_group_name_H-M   'P 1'
#
loop_
_entity.id
_entity.type
_entity.pdbx_description
1 polymer ?
#
loop_
_entity_poly.entity_id
_entity_poly.type
_entity_poly.pdbx_seq_one_letter_code
_entity_poly.pdbx_strand_id
1 'polypeptide(L)'
;MKKNIGKILAVILVVALLATVLCACNAESYQKKLEKKGYSVTTATSNDKESTTAWTVTAVSKEAGMVVITKYNNVEDAKKAESNGLNVSVGDFKKVTKRQGKIVFSGTEQAVKDAM
;
A
#
# COMPACT_ATOMS: atom_id res chain seq x y z
N MET A 1 16.36 -35.08 18.87
CA MET A 1 15.72 -34.49 17.66
C MET A 1 14.24 -34.12 17.87
N LYS A 2 13.42 -34.89 18.62
CA LYS A 2 11.98 -34.58 18.89
C LYS A 2 11.70 -33.22 19.57
N LYS A 3 12.62 -32.66 20.36
CA LYS A 3 12.42 -31.40 21.12
C LYS A 3 12.43 -30.12 20.24
N ASN A 4 12.91 -30.21 18.99
CA ASN A 4 13.07 -29.05 18.10
C ASN A 4 11.99 -28.99 17.00
N ILE A 5 11.32 -30.11 16.71
CA ILE A 5 10.24 -30.19 15.71
C ILE A 5 9.03 -29.35 16.11
N GLY A 6 8.65 -29.36 17.39
CA GLY A 6 7.55 -28.51 17.88
C GLY A 6 7.84 -27.01 17.74
N LYS A 7 9.11 -26.59 17.93
CA LYS A 7 9.53 -25.20 17.74
C LYS A 7 9.50 -24.79 16.26
N ILE A 8 9.92 -25.67 15.36
CA ILE A 8 9.91 -25.41 13.91
C ILE A 8 8.47 -25.29 13.39
N LEU A 9 7.58 -26.19 13.81
CA LEU A 9 6.15 -26.13 13.46
C LEU A 9 5.47 -24.85 13.94
N ALA A 10 5.78 -24.41 15.17
CA ALA A 10 5.26 -23.15 15.71
C ALA A 10 5.73 -21.94 14.88
N VAL A 11 6.99 -21.89 14.46
CA VAL A 11 7.52 -20.81 13.61
C VAL A 11 6.83 -20.79 12.24
N ILE A 12 6.63 -21.95 11.60
CA ILE A 12 5.96 -22.03 10.29
C ILE A 12 4.50 -21.57 10.40
N LEU A 13 3.79 -21.96 11.47
CA LEU A 13 2.43 -21.51 11.74
C LEU A 13 2.35 -20.01 11.97
N VAL A 14 3.29 -19.43 12.73
CA VAL A 14 3.36 -17.98 12.96
C VAL A 14 3.68 -17.23 11.66
N VAL A 15 4.59 -17.74 10.82
CA VAL A 15 4.90 -17.13 9.51
C VAL A 15 3.71 -17.21 8.56
N ALA A 16 2.98 -18.33 8.54
CA ALA A 16 1.76 -18.49 7.75
C ALA A 16 0.63 -17.56 8.24
N LEU A 17 0.46 -17.42 9.57
CA LEU A 17 -0.49 -16.49 10.19
C LEU A 17 -0.09 -15.02 9.96
N LEU A 18 1.19 -14.68 10.04
CA LEU A 18 1.67 -13.34 9.68
C LEU A 18 1.44 -13.05 8.20
N ALA A 19 1.62 -14.04 7.31
CA ALA A 19 1.33 -13.89 5.89
C ALA A 19 -0.18 -13.69 5.61
N THR A 20 -1.08 -14.32 6.37
CA THR A 20 -2.53 -14.13 6.24
C THR A 20 -3.06 -12.88 6.95
N VAL A 21 -2.44 -12.46 8.06
CA VAL A 21 -2.73 -11.18 8.73
C VAL A 21 -2.19 -9.99 7.93
N LEU A 22 -1.11 -10.17 7.15
CA LEU A 22 -0.68 -9.19 6.14
C LEU A 22 -1.74 -8.98 5.04
N CYS A 23 -2.55 -10.00 4.73
CA CYS A 23 -3.69 -9.85 3.81
C CYS A 23 -4.87 -9.06 4.41
N ALA A 24 -4.85 -8.75 5.71
CA ALA A 24 -5.82 -7.88 6.39
C ALA A 24 -5.31 -6.43 6.61
N CYS A 25 -4.12 -6.08 6.10
CA CYS A 25 -3.67 -4.68 6.03
C CYS A 25 -4.40 -3.94 4.90
N ASN A 26 -5.65 -3.55 5.17
CA ASN A 26 -6.64 -3.24 4.14
C ASN A 26 -6.85 -1.75 3.80
N ALA A 27 -6.21 -0.81 4.48
CA ALA A 27 -6.25 0.65 4.22
C ALA A 27 -5.86 1.33 5.53
N GLU A 28 -6.43 0.83 6.62
CA GLU A 28 -6.22 1.30 7.99
C GLU A 28 -4.73 1.30 8.39
N SER A 29 -3.97 0.27 7.98
CA SER A 29 -2.52 0.24 8.23
C SER A 29 -1.79 1.40 7.54
N TYR A 30 -2.14 1.71 6.30
CA TYR A 30 -1.56 2.84 5.58
C TYR A 30 -2.02 4.17 6.16
N GLN A 31 -3.30 4.27 6.53
CA GLN A 31 -3.85 5.43 7.22
C GLN A 31 -3.09 5.71 8.51
N LYS A 32 -3.01 4.76 9.44
CA LYS A 32 -2.30 4.92 10.71
C LYS A 32 -0.82 5.25 10.52
N LYS A 33 -0.16 4.65 9.53
CA LYS A 33 1.24 4.93 9.20
C LYS A 33 1.42 6.39 8.76
N LEU A 34 0.54 6.90 7.92
CA LEU A 34 0.61 8.26 7.36
C LEU A 34 0.13 9.32 8.36
N GLU A 35 -0.92 9.06 9.14
CA GLU A 35 -1.35 9.94 10.24
C GLU A 35 -0.22 10.16 11.26
N LYS A 36 0.52 9.10 11.64
CA LYS A 36 1.70 9.21 12.51
C LYS A 36 2.82 10.09 11.94
N LYS A 37 2.86 10.25 10.61
CA LYS A 37 3.80 11.13 9.91
C LYS A 37 3.23 12.53 9.65
N GLY A 38 2.07 12.86 10.23
CA GLY A 38 1.45 14.18 10.13
C GLY A 38 0.63 14.41 8.86
N TYR A 39 0.25 13.35 8.14
CA TYR A 39 -0.66 13.48 6.99
C TYR A 39 -2.10 13.53 7.45
N SER A 40 -2.90 14.36 6.78
CA SER A 40 -4.35 14.23 6.76
C SER A 40 -4.74 13.12 5.80
N VAL A 41 -5.48 12.12 6.28
CA VAL A 41 -5.81 10.91 5.51
C VAL A 41 -7.32 10.79 5.28
N THR A 42 -7.71 10.33 4.09
CA THR A 42 -9.08 9.94 3.74
C THR A 42 -9.04 8.58 3.04
N THR A 43 -9.97 7.70 3.41
CA THR A 43 -10.07 6.35 2.83
C THR A 43 -11.41 6.15 2.13
N ALA A 44 -11.41 5.45 1.02
CA ALA A 44 -12.62 5.02 0.31
C ALA A 44 -12.55 3.52 0.01
N THR A 45 -13.66 2.82 0.20
CA THR A 45 -13.81 1.39 -0.13
C THR A 45 -14.88 1.25 -1.21
N SER A 46 -14.64 0.38 -2.19
CA SER A 46 -15.66 0.07 -3.19
C SER A 46 -16.46 -1.16 -2.76
N ASN A 47 -17.79 -1.02 -2.72
CA ASN A 47 -18.71 -2.14 -2.48
C ASN A 47 -19.30 -2.70 -3.78
N ASP A 48 -18.88 -2.15 -4.93
CA ASP A 48 -19.29 -2.61 -6.25
C ASP A 48 -18.47 -3.83 -6.67
N LYS A 49 -19.17 -4.90 -7.07
CA LYS A 49 -18.55 -6.14 -7.55
C LYS A 49 -17.85 -5.97 -8.89
N GLU A 50 -18.25 -4.99 -9.70
CA GLU A 50 -17.64 -4.68 -10.98
C GLU A 50 -16.45 -3.71 -10.85
N SER A 51 -16.18 -3.21 -9.65
CA SER A 51 -15.05 -2.31 -9.40
C SER A 51 -13.71 -3.00 -9.67
N THR A 52 -12.80 -2.30 -10.33
CA THR A 52 -11.40 -2.73 -10.49
C THR A 52 -10.57 -2.49 -9.22
N THR A 53 -11.07 -1.66 -8.30
CA THR A 53 -10.43 -1.25 -7.06
C THR A 53 -11.16 -1.79 -5.83
N ALA A 54 -10.41 -2.27 -4.84
CA ALA A 54 -10.94 -2.68 -3.55
C ALA A 54 -11.09 -1.47 -2.62
N TRP A 55 -10.03 -0.65 -2.55
CA TRP A 55 -9.97 0.52 -1.68
C TRP A 55 -8.90 1.50 -2.15
N THR A 56 -9.03 2.73 -1.67
CA THR A 56 -8.10 3.84 -1.90
C THR A 56 -7.83 4.56 -0.59
N VAL A 57 -6.57 4.94 -0.37
CA VAL A 57 -6.14 5.85 0.70
C VAL A 57 -5.53 7.09 0.05
N THR A 58 -6.09 8.25 0.32
CA THR A 58 -5.55 9.54 -0.10
C THR A 58 -4.98 10.24 1.13
N ALA A 59 -3.72 10.65 1.06
CA ALA A 59 -3.05 11.32 2.16
C ALA A 59 -2.35 12.59 1.67
N VAL A 60 -2.48 13.67 2.44
CA VAL A 60 -1.91 14.99 2.13
C VAL A 60 -1.15 15.54 3.32
N SER A 61 0.04 16.06 3.07
CA SER A 61 0.91 16.77 4.00
C SER A 61 1.41 18.06 3.35
N LYS A 62 1.53 19.13 4.14
CA LYS A 62 2.10 20.40 3.66
C LYS A 62 3.60 20.28 3.36
N GLU A 63 4.31 19.40 4.08
CA GLU A 63 5.75 19.25 3.98
C GLU A 63 6.16 18.27 2.89
N ALA A 64 5.46 17.12 2.83
CA ALA A 64 5.85 16.01 1.97
C ALA A 64 4.95 15.84 0.73
N GLY A 65 3.88 16.64 0.60
CA GLY A 65 2.95 16.61 -0.52
C GLY A 65 1.86 15.55 -0.39
N MET A 66 1.54 14.86 -1.47
CA MET A 66 0.37 13.97 -1.56
C MET A 66 0.77 12.57 -2.00
N VAL A 67 0.09 11.56 -1.47
CA VAL A 67 0.10 10.18 -1.99
C VAL A 67 -1.32 9.63 -2.08
N VAL A 68 -1.60 8.94 -3.18
CA VAL A 68 -2.79 8.11 -3.38
C VAL A 68 -2.32 6.66 -3.46
N ILE A 69 -2.89 5.83 -2.59
CA ILE A 69 -2.60 4.40 -2.50
C ILE A 69 -3.86 3.65 -2.93
N THR A 70 -3.78 2.90 -4.01
CA THR A 70 -4.93 2.19 -4.58
C THR A 70 -4.64 0.69 -4.56
N LYS A 71 -5.53 -0.08 -3.91
CA LYS A 71 -5.55 -1.54 -4.02
C LYS A 71 -6.48 -1.95 -5.14
N TYR A 72 -5.94 -2.67 -6.11
CA TYR A 72 -6.71 -3.29 -7.18
C TYR A 72 -7.17 -4.69 -6.79
N ASN A 73 -8.30 -5.12 -7.36
CA ASN A 73 -8.83 -6.46 -7.15
C ASN A 73 -7.93 -7.53 -7.78
N ASN A 74 -7.25 -7.21 -8.88
CA ASN A 74 -6.28 -8.07 -9.55
C ASN A 74 -4.94 -7.37 -9.83
N VAL A 75 -3.89 -8.17 -10.07
CA VAL A 75 -2.52 -7.66 -10.30
C VAL A 75 -2.37 -7.00 -11.67
N GLU A 76 -3.10 -7.44 -12.68
CA GLU A 76 -2.97 -6.92 -14.04
C GLU A 76 -3.45 -5.47 -14.14
N ASP A 77 -4.55 -5.12 -13.47
CA ASP A 77 -5.02 -3.74 -13.39
C ASP A 77 -4.05 -2.84 -12.62
N ALA A 78 -3.44 -3.37 -11.55
CA ALA A 78 -2.38 -2.65 -10.85
C ALA A 78 -1.17 -2.39 -11.76
N LYS A 79 -0.73 -3.39 -12.55
CA LYS A 79 0.37 -3.23 -13.52
C LYS A 79 0.03 -2.19 -14.59
N LYS A 80 -1.19 -2.23 -15.14
CA LYS A 80 -1.67 -1.23 -16.11
C LYS A 80 -1.65 0.18 -15.50
N ALA A 81 -2.14 0.32 -14.27
CA ALA A 81 -2.15 1.59 -13.56
C ALA A 81 -0.73 2.13 -13.29
N GLU A 82 0.21 1.26 -12.91
CA GLU A 82 1.63 1.62 -12.78
C GLU A 82 2.23 2.07 -14.11
N SER A 83 2.02 1.30 -15.19
CA SER A 83 2.56 1.60 -16.51
C SER A 83 2.01 2.89 -17.11
N ASN A 84 0.74 3.21 -16.83
CA ASN A 84 0.09 4.45 -17.26
C ASN A 84 0.33 5.61 -16.29
N GLY A 85 0.98 5.35 -15.16
CA GLY A 85 1.25 6.33 -14.12
C GLY A 85 2.20 7.40 -14.61
N LEU A 86 1.80 8.67 -14.48
CA LEU A 86 2.67 9.79 -14.83
C LEU A 86 3.81 9.91 -13.81
N ASN A 87 5.03 9.69 -14.28
CA ASN A 87 6.27 10.01 -13.58
C ASN A 87 6.83 11.30 -14.17
N VAL A 88 6.95 12.34 -13.35
CA VAL A 88 7.42 13.66 -13.81
C VAL A 88 8.36 14.28 -12.79
N SER A 89 9.39 14.96 -13.29
CA SER A 89 10.36 15.70 -12.48
C SER A 89 10.52 17.10 -13.07
N VAL A 90 10.21 18.13 -12.29
CA VAL A 90 10.36 19.55 -12.68
C VAL A 90 10.97 20.29 -11.49
N GLY A 91 12.23 20.72 -11.63
CA GLY A 91 13.00 21.23 -10.50
C GLY A 91 13.06 20.21 -9.37
N ASP A 92 12.79 20.67 -8.14
CA ASP A 92 12.73 19.82 -6.94
C ASP A 92 11.41 19.03 -6.82
N PHE A 93 10.42 19.32 -7.66
CA PHE A 93 9.17 18.59 -7.65
C PHE A 93 9.32 17.28 -8.42
N LYS A 94 9.12 16.16 -7.72
CA LYS A 94 9.13 14.82 -8.31
C LYS A 94 7.87 14.06 -7.95
N LYS A 95 7.08 13.71 -8.96
CA LYS A 95 5.94 12.79 -8.86
C LYS A 95 6.35 11.43 -9.38
N VAL A 96 6.04 10.39 -8.61
CA VAL A 96 6.34 8.99 -8.96
C VAL A 96 5.11 8.12 -8.83
N THR A 97 5.08 7.05 -9.62
CA THR A 97 4.12 5.95 -9.47
C THR A 97 4.89 4.65 -9.29
N LYS A 98 4.61 3.90 -8.23
CA LYS A 98 5.25 2.63 -7.89
C LYS A 98 4.20 1.58 -7.52
N ARG A 99 4.50 0.29 -7.72
CA ARG A 99 3.60 -0.80 -7.36
C ARG A 99 4.25 -1.83 -6.44
N GLN A 100 3.44 -2.40 -5.55
CA GLN A 100 3.74 -3.60 -4.78
C GLN A 100 2.57 -4.58 -4.87
N GLY A 101 2.75 -5.65 -5.65
CA GLY A 101 1.68 -6.62 -5.91
C GLY A 101 0.46 -5.97 -6.54
N LYS A 102 -0.67 -5.96 -5.81
CA LYS A 102 -1.96 -5.35 -6.20
C LYS A 102 -2.10 -3.88 -5.77
N ILE A 103 -1.10 -3.28 -5.12
CA ILE A 103 -1.19 -1.93 -4.57
C ILE A 103 -0.32 -0.99 -5.40
N VAL A 104 -0.89 0.13 -5.84
CA VAL A 104 -0.18 1.20 -6.54
C VAL A 104 -0.12 2.43 -5.64
N PHE A 105 1.04 3.06 -5.58
CA PHE A 105 1.33 4.29 -4.85
C PHE A 105 1.65 5.36 -5.88
N SER A 106 0.87 6.44 -5.93
CA SER A 106 1.11 7.56 -6.85
C SER A 106 1.08 8.88 -6.11
N GLY A 107 2.10 9.71 -6.28
CA GLY A 107 2.21 10.94 -5.51
C GLY A 107 3.58 11.59 -5.60
N THR A 108 3.84 12.55 -4.72
CA THR A 108 5.18 13.11 -4.54
C THR A 108 6.14 12.02 -4.06
N GLU A 109 7.42 12.10 -4.47
CA GLU A 109 8.38 11.04 -4.16
C GLU A 109 8.52 10.80 -2.65
N GLN A 110 8.54 11.87 -1.84
CA GLN A 110 8.61 11.77 -0.39
C GLN A 110 7.36 11.09 0.18
N ALA A 111 6.16 11.49 -0.23
CA ALA A 111 4.93 10.85 0.25
C ALA A 111 4.79 9.38 -0.18
N VAL A 112 5.29 9.01 -1.36
CA VAL A 112 5.37 7.61 -1.78
C VAL A 112 6.37 6.82 -0.92
N LYS A 113 7.54 7.39 -0.60
CA LYS A 113 8.51 6.77 0.33
C LYS A 113 7.94 6.60 1.74
N ASP A 114 7.15 7.56 2.20
CA ASP A 114 6.52 7.50 3.52
C ASP A 114 5.39 6.48 3.60
N ALA A 115 4.70 6.23 2.48
CA ALA A 115 3.62 5.25 2.38
C ALA A 115 4.10 3.80 2.26
N MET A 116 5.14 3.54 1.45
CA MET A 116 5.72 2.20 1.24
C MET A 116 6.52 1.74 2.46
#